data_AF-A0AAW2R1I7-F1
#
_entry.id   AF-A0AAW2R1I7-F1
#
_cell.length_a   1.000
_cell.length_b   1.000
_cell.length_c   1.000
_cell.angle_alpha   90.00
_cell.angle_beta   90.00
_cell.angle_gamma   90.00
#
_symmetry.space_group_name_H-M   'P 1'
#
loop_
_entity.id
_entity.type
_entity.pdbx_description
1 polymer ?
#
loop_
_entity_poly.entity_id
_entity_poly.type
_entity_poly.pdbx_seq_one_letter_code
_entity_poly.pdbx_strand_id
1 'polypeptide(L)'
;MSLSSAFATIPTTKPFSTSAALSSSFLLRLPVKRLSALSLNASSSKPPLVSASMEAGVGVMGTKLGMMSYFDSSGTVIPVTVVGFREGNIVTQVKTEATDGYDAVQVGTGGYETGN
;
A
#
# COMPACT_ATOMS: atom_id res chain seq x y z
N MET A 1 25.66 49.90 35.48
CA MET A 1 24.21 49.57 35.40
C MET A 1 24.11 48.44 34.37
N SER A 2 23.98 47.18 34.76
CA SER A 2 22.73 46.48 35.16
C SER A 2 21.76 46.33 33.97
N LEU A 3 21.22 45.15 33.62
CA LEU A 3 21.41 43.73 34.01
C LEU A 3 20.61 42.88 33.00
N SER A 4 21.09 41.69 32.57
CA SER A 4 20.28 40.56 32.03
C SER A 4 19.40 40.84 30.79
N SER A 5 18.89 39.89 29.99
CA SER A 5 19.17 38.45 29.71
C SER A 5 18.64 38.20 28.26
N ALA A 6 18.61 37.03 27.63
CA ALA A 6 18.82 35.64 28.05
C ALA A 6 19.40 34.80 26.88
N PHE A 7 19.36 33.47 27.00
CA PHE A 7 19.73 32.49 25.98
C PHE A 7 18.50 31.76 25.41
N ALA A 8 18.59 31.29 24.17
CA ALA A 8 17.79 30.18 23.66
C ALA A 8 18.72 29.16 22.97
N THR A 9 18.78 27.94 23.50
CA THR A 9 19.82 26.96 23.20
C THR A 9 19.25 25.73 22.48
N ILE A 10 19.73 25.49 21.26
CA ILE A 10 19.95 24.20 20.56
C ILE A 10 18.83 23.13 20.63
N PRO A 11 18.23 22.73 19.48
CA PRO A 11 17.58 21.43 19.36
C PRO A 11 18.62 20.31 19.17
N THR A 12 18.67 19.35 20.11
CA THR A 12 19.57 18.18 20.03
C THR A 12 18.90 16.94 19.42
N THR A 13 19.69 15.91 19.17
CA THR A 13 19.43 14.85 18.19
C THR A 13 18.71 13.60 18.72
N LYS A 14 18.04 12.89 17.78
CA LYS A 14 17.90 11.42 17.56
C LYS A 14 18.64 10.45 18.52
N PRO A 15 18.36 9.12 18.46
CA PRO A 15 17.08 8.39 18.31
C PRO A 15 16.90 7.35 19.46
N PHE A 16 15.73 6.70 19.58
CA PHE A 16 15.55 5.61 20.54
C PHE A 16 15.64 4.23 19.87
N SER A 17 16.55 3.37 20.35
CA SER A 17 16.78 2.02 19.82
C SER A 17 16.95 1.00 20.94
N THR A 18 16.28 -0.14 20.77
CA THR A 18 16.63 -1.48 21.31
C THR A 18 16.94 -1.65 22.81
N SER A 19 16.10 -2.45 23.49
CA SER A 19 16.60 -3.61 24.23
C SER A 19 15.54 -4.72 24.27
N ALA A 20 15.95 -5.95 24.56
CA ALA A 20 15.11 -7.14 24.51
C ALA A 20 15.16 -7.94 25.83
N ALA A 21 14.22 -8.89 25.91
CA ALA A 21 14.33 -10.20 26.57
C ALA A 21 13.81 -10.41 28.02
N LEU A 22 13.15 -11.57 28.17
CA LEU A 22 12.77 -12.35 29.38
C LEU A 22 11.86 -11.65 30.41
N SER A 23 10.76 -12.28 30.87
CA SER A 23 10.80 -13.52 31.66
C SER A 23 9.41 -14.16 31.89
N SER A 24 9.44 -15.41 32.38
CA SER A 24 8.36 -16.14 33.08
C SER A 24 7.16 -16.67 32.28
N SER A 25 7.37 -17.85 31.71
CA SER A 25 6.50 -19.03 31.88
C SER A 25 5.28 -18.89 32.80
N PHE A 26 4.08 -19.13 32.26
CA PHE A 26 2.95 -19.64 33.04
C PHE A 26 2.36 -20.88 32.36
N LEU A 27 2.72 -22.05 32.88
CA LEU A 27 2.22 -23.33 32.41
C LEU A 27 0.81 -23.58 32.97
N LEU A 28 -0.23 -23.37 32.17
CA LEU A 28 -1.48 -24.11 32.36
C LEU A 28 -1.64 -25.16 31.26
N ARG A 29 -1.22 -26.38 31.61
CA ARG A 29 -1.81 -27.62 31.08
C ARG A 29 -3.32 -27.53 31.25
N LEU A 30 -4.08 -27.52 30.14
CA LEU A 30 -5.47 -27.96 30.15
C LEU A 30 -5.58 -29.37 29.55
N PRO A 31 -6.43 -30.25 30.13
CA PRO A 31 -6.52 -31.64 29.72
C PRO A 31 -7.22 -31.82 28.37
N VAL A 32 -6.73 -32.80 27.63
CA VAL A 32 -7.23 -33.24 26.32
C VAL A 32 -8.72 -33.61 26.37
N LYS A 33 -9.51 -33.04 25.45
CA LYS A 33 -10.72 -33.70 24.93
C LYS A 33 -10.60 -33.82 23.41
N ARG A 34 -10.23 -35.03 22.98
CA ARG A 34 -10.09 -35.43 21.58
C ARG A 34 -11.49 -35.61 21.00
N LEU A 35 -12.10 -34.53 20.51
CA LEU A 35 -13.38 -34.62 19.82
C LEU A 35 -13.23 -35.43 18.53
N SER A 36 -14.09 -36.44 18.41
CA SER A 36 -14.11 -37.44 17.35
C SER A 36 -14.38 -36.83 15.97
N ALA A 37 -13.82 -37.45 14.94
CA ALA A 37 -13.90 -36.99 13.56
C ALA A 37 -15.35 -36.76 13.08
N LEU A 38 -15.63 -35.54 12.63
CA LEU A 38 -16.73 -35.28 11.71
C LEU A 38 -16.18 -35.39 10.29
N SER A 39 -16.40 -36.54 9.66
CA SER A 39 -16.11 -36.72 8.24
C SER A 39 -17.14 -35.93 7.45
N LEU A 40 -16.73 -34.81 6.85
CA LEU A 40 -17.54 -34.07 5.88
C LEU A 40 -16.88 -34.14 4.50
N ASN A 41 -17.69 -34.65 3.57
CA ASN A 41 -17.33 -35.07 2.23
C ASN A 41 -16.72 -33.93 1.39
N ALA A 42 -15.66 -34.23 0.65
CA ALA A 42 -15.09 -33.31 -0.31
C ALA A 42 -15.88 -33.35 -1.62
N SER A 43 -16.70 -32.33 -1.89
CA SER A 43 -16.87 -31.74 -3.23
C SER A 43 -17.87 -30.58 -3.20
N SER A 44 -17.35 -29.36 -3.25
CA SER A 44 -17.87 -28.38 -4.22
C SER A 44 -16.76 -27.37 -4.50
N SER A 45 -16.47 -27.20 -5.78
CA SER A 45 -15.56 -26.16 -6.27
C SER A 45 -16.12 -24.80 -5.89
N LYS A 46 -15.60 -24.20 -4.81
CA LYS A 46 -15.69 -22.76 -4.64
C LYS A 46 -14.47 -22.16 -5.36
N PRO A 47 -14.60 -21.66 -6.60
CA PRO A 47 -13.51 -20.94 -7.23
C PRO A 47 -13.09 -19.78 -6.33
N PRO A 48 -11.82 -19.33 -6.41
CA PRO A 48 -11.37 -18.22 -5.58
C PRO A 48 -12.26 -17.01 -5.85
N LEU A 49 -12.85 -16.47 -4.78
CA LEU A 49 -13.78 -15.33 -4.87
C LEU A 49 -12.97 -14.03 -5.04
N VAL A 50 -12.16 -13.97 -6.09
CA VAL A 50 -11.49 -12.77 -6.57
C VAL A 50 -12.55 -11.92 -7.21
N SER A 51 -13.22 -11.13 -6.37
CA SER A 51 -14.09 -10.03 -6.79
C SER A 51 -13.25 -8.88 -7.35
N ALA A 52 -12.43 -9.16 -8.37
CA ALA A 52 -11.91 -8.11 -9.22
C ALA A 52 -13.08 -7.51 -9.99
N SER A 53 -13.32 -6.21 -9.78
CA SER A 53 -14.16 -5.44 -10.68
C SER A 53 -13.55 -5.55 -12.08
N MET A 54 -14.29 -6.10 -13.04
CA MET A 54 -13.88 -6.09 -14.45
C MET A 54 -14.07 -4.67 -14.98
N GLU A 55 -13.04 -3.84 -14.79
CA GLU A 55 -13.03 -2.45 -15.24
C GLU A 55 -12.75 -2.34 -16.74
N ALA A 56 -13.33 -1.32 -17.38
CA ALA A 56 -13.28 -1.18 -18.82
C ALA A 56 -11.92 -0.65 -19.31
N GLY A 57 -11.10 -1.54 -19.86
CA GLY A 57 -9.85 -1.22 -20.53
C GLY A 57 -8.60 -1.28 -19.63
N VAL A 58 -7.43 -1.04 -20.23
CA VAL A 58 -6.15 -1.07 -19.51
C VAL A 58 -5.88 0.29 -18.87
N GLY A 59 -5.83 0.32 -17.54
CA GLY A 59 -5.45 1.51 -16.77
C GLY A 59 -3.95 1.82 -16.85
N VAL A 60 -3.61 3.10 -16.63
CA VAL A 60 -2.22 3.58 -16.54
C VAL A 60 -1.92 4.09 -15.13
N MET A 61 -0.67 3.96 -14.68
CA MET A 61 -0.23 4.46 -13.37
C MET A 61 0.36 5.86 -13.53
N GLY A 62 0.01 6.77 -12.61
CA GLY A 62 0.49 8.16 -12.59
C GLY A 62 0.64 8.67 -11.16
N THR A 63 1.47 9.70 -10.98
CA THR A 63 1.75 10.32 -9.69
C THR A 63 0.90 11.57 -9.50
N LYS A 64 0.21 11.70 -8.37
CA LYS A 64 -0.49 12.96 -8.02
C LYS A 64 0.56 14.04 -7.71
N LEU A 65 0.70 15.03 -8.59
CA LEU A 65 1.62 16.15 -8.41
C LEU A 65 1.03 17.25 -7.53
N GLY A 66 -0.30 17.38 -7.50
CA GLY A 66 -0.97 18.40 -6.70
C GLY A 66 -2.41 18.62 -7.13
N MET A 67 -2.95 19.78 -6.76
CA MET A 67 -4.26 20.27 -7.18
C MET A 67 -4.12 21.74 -7.58
N MET A 68 -4.86 22.18 -8.59
CA MET A 68 -4.88 23.57 -9.05
C MET A 68 -6.31 23.99 -9.42
N SER A 69 -6.51 25.28 -9.64
CA SER A 69 -7.77 25.82 -10.15
C SER A 69 -7.66 26.07 -11.64
N TYR A 70 -8.49 25.41 -12.44
CA TYR A 70 -8.67 25.71 -13.86
C TYR A 70 -9.76 26.79 -14.01
N PHE A 71 -9.48 27.81 -14.81
CA PHE A 71 -10.43 28.87 -15.13
C PHE A 71 -10.97 28.64 -16.54
N ASP A 72 -12.27 28.43 -16.66
CA ASP A 72 -12.93 28.37 -17.95
C ASP A 72 -13.23 29.77 -18.51
N SER A 73 -13.40 29.86 -19.82
CA SER A 73 -13.88 31.01 -20.59
C SER A 73 -15.16 31.66 -20.03
N SER A 74 -16.02 30.88 -19.37
CA SER A 74 -17.22 31.37 -18.65
C SER A 74 -16.93 32.14 -17.35
N GLY A 75 -15.67 32.19 -16.90
CA GLY A 75 -15.26 32.72 -15.59
C GLY A 75 -15.43 31.73 -14.43
N THR A 76 -15.84 30.48 -14.72
CA THR A 76 -16.02 29.43 -13.71
C THR A 76 -14.68 28.87 -13.23
N VAL A 77 -14.53 28.68 -11.92
CA VAL A 77 -13.33 28.11 -11.28
C VAL A 77 -13.55 26.64 -10.96
N ILE A 78 -12.78 25.75 -11.57
CA ILE A 78 -12.89 24.29 -11.43
C ILE A 78 -11.66 23.75 -10.68
N PRO A 79 -11.82 23.09 -9.52
CA PRO A 79 -10.71 22.44 -8.83
C PRO A 79 -10.32 21.14 -9.56
N VAL A 80 -9.08 21.06 -10.04
CA VAL A 80 -8.55 19.91 -10.79
C VAL A 80 -7.36 19.28 -10.07
N THR A 81 -7.23 17.95 -10.15
CA THR A 81 -6.04 17.23 -9.68
C THR A 81 -5.05 17.08 -10.84
N VAL A 82 -3.79 17.41 -10.59
CA VAL A 82 -2.70 17.25 -11.57
C VAL A 82 -2.10 15.85 -11.39
N VAL A 83 -2.25 15.01 -12.41
CA VAL A 83 -1.61 13.69 -12.49
C VAL A 83 -0.44 13.80 -13.46
N GLY A 84 0.77 13.57 -12.95
CA GLY A 84 1.99 13.52 -13.74
C GLY A 84 2.34 12.09 -14.12
N PHE A 85 2.88 11.93 -15.32
CA PHE A 85 3.46 10.66 -15.77
C PHE A 85 4.98 10.80 -15.82
N ARG A 86 5.67 9.72 -15.43
CA ARG A 86 7.11 9.53 -15.64
C ARG A 86 7.30 8.41 -16.65
N GLU A 87 8.55 8.14 -17.02
CA GLU A 87 8.90 6.93 -17.76
C GLU A 87 8.42 5.67 -16.98
N GLY A 88 7.83 4.73 -17.71
CA GLY A 88 7.11 3.58 -17.16
C GLY A 88 5.83 3.27 -17.94
N ASN A 89 4.86 2.66 -17.26
CA ASN A 89 3.64 2.11 -17.86
C ASN A 89 3.91 1.05 -18.95
N ILE A 90 4.87 0.17 -18.68
CA ILE A 90 5.31 -0.92 -19.55
C ILE A 90 4.57 -2.19 -19.15
N VAL A 91 4.04 -2.95 -20.11
CA VAL A 91 3.43 -4.26 -19.84
C VAL A 91 4.52 -5.27 -19.43
N THR A 92 4.43 -5.81 -18.22
CA THR A 92 5.42 -6.75 -17.66
C THR A 92 4.97 -8.20 -17.73
N GLN A 93 3.66 -8.45 -17.59
CA GLN A 93 3.07 -9.79 -17.67
C GLN A 93 1.65 -9.68 -18.27
N VAL A 94 1.31 -10.62 -19.14
CA VAL A 94 -0.08 -10.89 -19.54
C VAL A 94 -0.51 -12.17 -18.84
N LYS A 95 -1.65 -12.13 -18.15
CA LYS A 95 -2.27 -13.25 -17.46
C LYS A 95 -3.49 -13.69 -18.25
N THR A 96 -3.68 -15.00 -18.30
CA THR A 96 -4.72 -15.64 -19.12
C THR A 96 -5.50 -16.66 -18.31
N GLU A 97 -6.79 -16.85 -18.64
CA GLU A 97 -7.63 -17.87 -17.98
C GLU A 97 -6.96 -19.26 -17.91
N ALA A 98 -6.26 -19.68 -18.97
CA ALA A 98 -5.63 -20.99 -19.07
C ALA A 98 -4.42 -21.20 -18.13
N THR A 99 -3.75 -20.13 -17.70
CA THR A 99 -2.51 -20.21 -16.88
C THR A 99 -2.72 -19.70 -15.46
N ASP A 100 -3.41 -18.56 -15.31
CA ASP A 100 -3.57 -17.83 -14.05
C ASP A 100 -5.01 -17.90 -13.50
N GLY A 101 -5.97 -18.39 -14.29
CA GLY A 101 -7.38 -18.49 -13.91
C GLY A 101 -8.19 -17.19 -14.04
N TYR A 102 -7.63 -16.16 -14.67
CA TYR A 102 -8.29 -14.90 -15.02
C TYR A 102 -7.49 -14.14 -16.09
N ASP A 103 -8.17 -13.31 -16.88
CA ASP A 103 -7.53 -12.40 -17.82
C ASP A 103 -7.16 -11.08 -17.14
N ALA A 104 -5.88 -10.70 -17.22
CA ALA A 104 -5.39 -9.41 -16.73
C ALA A 104 -4.07 -8.99 -17.39
N VAL A 105 -3.80 -7.69 -17.43
CA VAL A 105 -2.52 -7.13 -17.90
C VAL A 105 -1.82 -6.46 -16.72
N GLN A 106 -0.59 -6.88 -16.42
CA GLN A 106 0.25 -6.23 -15.42
C GLN A 106 1.07 -5.12 -16.08
N VAL A 107 0.96 -3.92 -15.53
CA VAL A 107 1.66 -2.71 -15.99
C VAL A 107 2.65 -2.28 -14.90
N GLY A 108 3.94 -2.24 -15.24
CA GLY A 108 5.01 -1.75 -14.38
C GLY A 108 5.19 -0.23 -14.51
N THR A 109 5.46 0.43 -13.40
CA THR A 109 5.75 1.88 -13.34
C THR A 109 6.99 2.14 -12.49
N GLY A 110 7.81 3.11 -12.92
CA GLY A 110 9.10 3.42 -12.31
C GLY A 110 10.27 3.32 -13.28
N GLY A 111 10.56 4.40 -13.99
CA GLY A 111 11.90 4.66 -14.50
C GLY A 111 12.89 4.83 -13.33
N TYR A 112 14.11 4.33 -13.49
CA TYR A 112 15.20 4.47 -12.53
C TYR A 112 15.49 5.96 -12.27
N GLU A 113 15.43 6.40 -11.02
CA GLU A 113 15.93 7.72 -10.66
C GLU A 113 17.46 7.71 -10.77
N THR A 114 18.00 8.29 -11.86
CA THR A 114 19.41 8.66 -11.92
C THR A 114 19.63 9.79 -10.90
N GLY A 115 20.03 9.40 -9.69
CA GLY A 115 20.31 10.33 -8.61
C GLY A 115 21.39 11.34 -9.01
N ASN A 116 21.17 12.59 -8.59
CA ASN A 116 22.12 13.70 -8.67
C ASN A 116 22.38 14.22 -7.26
#